data_AF-A0A5N6L5I1-F1
#
_entry.id   AF-A0A5N6L5I1-F1
#
_cell.length_a   1.000
_cell.length_b   1.000
_cell.length_c   1.000
_cell.angle_alpha   90.00
_cell.angle_beta   90.00
_cell.angle_gamma   90.00
#
_symmetry.space_group_name_H-M   'P 1'
#
loop_
_entity.id
_entity.type
_entity.pdbx_description
1 polymer ?
#
loop_
_entity_poly.entity_id
_entity_poly.type
_entity_poly.pdbx_seq_one_letter_code
_entity_poly.pdbx_strand_id
1 'polypeptide(L)'
;MHSPQSFKAYQNKVVSNCRALASRLTELGYKLVSGGSDNHLVLVDLRPLGIDGARTEKILDLASITLNKNSVPDFIHEGVQITLEAKRLVSGSKLQDFMKFIASPDFSLMDKVSDLRRRVEALTTQFPIPGV
;
A
#
# COMPACT_ATOMS: atom_id res chain seq x y z
N MET A 1 12.38 20.98 -19.58
CA MET A 1 12.75 21.50 -18.24
C MET A 1 11.53 22.16 -17.62
N HIS A 2 11.11 21.72 -16.43
CA HIS A 2 9.99 22.33 -15.70
C HIS A 2 10.38 23.74 -15.21
N SER A 3 9.52 24.74 -15.41
CA SER A 3 9.71 26.07 -14.84
C SER A 3 9.57 26.04 -13.31
N PRO A 4 10.18 26.97 -12.55
CA PRO A 4 10.04 27.03 -11.08
C PRO A 4 8.58 27.07 -10.60
N GLN A 5 7.70 27.72 -11.39
CA GLN A 5 6.26 27.78 -11.10
C GLN A 5 5.56 26.43 -11.31
N SER A 6 5.90 25.69 -12.37
CA SER A 6 5.37 24.33 -12.59
C SER A 6 5.84 23.35 -11.52
N PHE A 7 7.07 23.49 -11.01
CA PHE A 7 7.56 22.69 -9.88
C PHE A 7 6.82 23.01 -8.57
N LYS A 8 6.59 24.29 -8.27
CA LYS A 8 5.80 24.69 -7.09
C LYS A 8 4.37 24.14 -7.14
N ALA A 9 3.73 24.21 -8.31
CA ALA A 9 2.40 23.63 -8.51
C ALA A 9 2.40 22.10 -8.32
N TYR A 10 3.43 21.40 -8.79
CA TYR A 10 3.60 19.97 -8.57
C TYR A 10 3.74 19.64 -7.08
N GLN A 11 4.58 20.35 -6.33
CA GLN A 11 4.75 20.13 -4.89
C GLN A 11 3.43 20.33 -4.10
N ASN A 12 2.66 21.35 -4.46
CA ASN A 12 1.33 21.57 -3.85
C ASN A 12 0.37 20.41 -4.13
N LYS A 13 0.40 19.85 -5.35
CA LYS A 13 -0.38 18.65 -5.69
C LYS A 13 0.06 17.43 -4.88
N VAL A 14 1.36 17.23 -4.67
CA VAL A 14 1.88 16.13 -3.84
C VAL A 14 1.30 16.19 -2.43
N VAL A 15 1.39 17.35 -1.77
CA VAL A 15 0.84 17.53 -0.41
C VAL A 15 -0.68 17.36 -0.38
N SER A 16 -1.39 17.92 -1.37
CA SER A 16 -2.84 17.76 -1.48
C SER A 16 -3.26 16.30 -1.64
N ASN A 17 -2.52 15.53 -2.45
CA ASN A 17 -2.79 14.11 -2.64
C ASN A 17 -2.51 13.31 -1.37
N CYS A 18 -1.45 13.63 -0.62
CA CYS A 18 -1.16 13.00 0.65
C CYS A 18 -2.23 13.27 1.72
N ARG A 19 -2.80 14.48 1.75
CA ARG A 19 -3.96 14.79 2.62
C ARG A 19 -5.19 13.99 2.26
N ALA A 20 -5.50 13.86 0.97
CA ALA A 20 -6.62 13.05 0.50
C ALA A 20 -6.41 11.57 0.85
N LEU A 21 -5.20 11.04 0.64
CA LEU A 21 -4.82 9.68 1.01
C LEU A 21 -4.99 9.44 2.52
N ALA A 22 -4.47 10.34 3.36
CA ALA A 22 -4.60 10.26 4.82
C ALA A 22 -6.07 10.26 5.27
N SER A 23 -6.88 11.14 4.68
CA SER A 23 -8.32 11.23 5.00
C SER A 23 -9.02 9.92 4.65
N ARG A 24 -8.77 9.39 3.45
CA ARG A 24 -9.40 8.14 3.01
C ARG A 24 -8.96 6.93 3.83
N LEU A 25 -7.69 6.84 4.23
CA LEU A 25 -7.22 5.79 5.14
C LEU A 25 -7.90 5.89 6.52
N THR A 26 -8.12 7.11 7.01
CA THR A 26 -8.82 7.33 8.28
C THR A 26 -10.29 6.87 8.20
N GLU A 27 -10.99 7.19 7.10
CA GLU A 27 -12.36 6.69 6.83
C GLU A 27 -12.43 5.16 6.78
N LEU A 28 -11.39 4.51 6.25
CA LEU A 28 -11.26 3.06 6.21
C LEU A 28 -10.89 2.43 7.57
N GLY A 29 -10.83 3.23 8.64
CA GLY A 29 -10.59 2.79 10.02
C GLY A 29 -9.11 2.66 10.41
N TYR A 30 -8.19 3.17 9.59
CA TYR A 30 -6.77 3.15 9.94
C TYR A 30 -6.41 4.26 10.92
N LYS A 31 -5.61 3.92 11.92
CA LYS A 31 -4.99 4.89 12.81
C LYS A 31 -3.74 5.46 12.14
N LEU A 32 -3.69 6.78 11.97
CA LEU A 32 -2.48 7.49 11.53
C LEU A 32 -1.67 7.96 12.73
N VAL A 33 -0.34 7.87 12.65
CA VAL A 33 0.56 8.23 13.77
C VAL A 33 0.37 9.69 14.22
N SER A 34 0.18 10.60 13.26
CA SER A 34 -0.06 12.03 13.48
C SER A 34 -1.52 12.45 13.33
N GLY A 35 -2.45 11.51 13.08
CA GLY A 35 -3.85 11.82 12.77
C GLY A 35 -4.10 12.40 11.36
N GLY A 36 -3.06 12.58 10.55
CA GLY A 36 -3.14 13.18 9.22
C GLY A 36 -1.77 13.32 8.57
N SER A 37 -1.66 14.11 7.50
CA SER A 37 -0.39 14.45 6.86
C SER A 37 -0.41 15.87 6.30
N ASP A 38 0.67 16.62 6.53
CA ASP A 38 0.90 17.96 5.99
C ASP A 38 2.11 18.02 5.04
N ASN A 39 2.63 16.86 4.67
CA ASN A 39 3.81 16.73 3.83
C ASN A 39 3.57 15.64 2.76
N HIS A 40 4.64 14.99 2.31
CA HIS A 40 4.62 14.02 1.22
C HIS A 40 4.54 12.56 1.69
N LEU A 41 4.26 12.30 2.97
CA LEU A 41 4.22 10.95 3.55
C LEU A 41 3.04 10.77 4.50
N VAL A 42 2.56 9.53 4.62
CA VAL A 42 1.52 9.13 5.58
C VAL A 42 2.04 7.96 6.37
N LEU A 43 1.97 8.04 7.70
CA LEU A 43 2.38 6.95 8.59
C LEU A 43 1.14 6.27 9.18
N VAL A 44 0.95 5.00 8.80
CA VAL A 44 -0.15 4.16 9.26
C VAL A 44 0.32 3.28 10.41
N ASP A 45 -0.40 3.31 11.53
CA ASP A 45 -0.17 2.43 12.67
C ASP A 45 -0.95 1.13 12.49
N LEU A 46 -0.23 0.04 12.19
CA LEU A 46 -0.80 -1.29 12.00
C LEU A 46 -0.96 -2.10 13.28
N ARG A 47 -0.41 -1.62 14.41
CA ARG A 47 -0.48 -2.33 15.72
C ARG A 47 -1.92 -2.63 16.17
N PRO A 48 -2.92 -1.74 15.99
CA PRO A 48 -4.32 -2.05 16.34
C PRO A 48 -4.91 -3.22 15.56
N LEU A 49 -4.38 -3.50 14.35
CA LEU A 49 -4.79 -4.64 13.52
C LEU A 49 -4.01 -5.92 13.86
N GLY A 50 -3.06 -5.83 14.80
CA GLY A 50 -2.22 -6.95 15.21
C GLY A 50 -1.23 -7.42 14.13
N ILE A 51 -1.02 -6.66 13.05
CA ILE A 51 -0.04 -6.99 11.99
C ILE A 51 1.14 -6.01 12.05
N ASP A 52 2.26 -6.41 11.48
CA ASP A 52 3.43 -5.57 11.31
C ASP A 52 3.62 -5.15 9.85
N GLY A 53 4.38 -4.07 9.66
CA GLY A 53 4.66 -3.50 8.35
C GLY A 53 5.40 -4.46 7.42
N ALA A 54 6.28 -5.31 7.92
CA ALA A 54 7.08 -6.19 7.06
C ALA A 54 6.21 -7.26 6.37
N ARG A 55 5.22 -7.82 7.06
CA ARG A 55 4.26 -8.76 6.44
C ARG A 55 3.36 -8.07 5.43
N THR A 56 2.84 -6.89 5.78
CA THR A 56 1.97 -6.10 4.90
C THR A 56 2.70 -5.66 3.63
N GLU A 57 3.93 -5.19 3.77
CA GLU A 57 4.78 -4.79 2.64
C GLU A 57 4.97 -5.94 1.64
N LYS A 58 5.16 -7.17 2.11
CA LYS A 58 5.37 -8.32 1.23
C LYS A 58 4.13 -8.70 0.42
N ILE A 59 2.95 -8.65 1.02
CA ILE A 59 1.70 -8.88 0.27
C ILE A 59 1.47 -7.76 -0.75
N LEU A 60 1.73 -6.51 -0.37
CA LEU A 60 1.60 -5.37 -1.28
C LEU A 60 2.60 -5.43 -2.44
N ASP A 61 3.84 -5.86 -2.18
CA ASP A 61 4.87 -6.05 -3.20
C ASP A 61 4.46 -7.13 -4.22
N LEU A 62 3.90 -8.25 -3.76
CA LEU A 62 3.33 -9.28 -4.65
C LEU A 62 2.18 -8.74 -5.51
N ALA A 63 1.46 -7.73 -5.01
CA ALA A 63 0.39 -7.04 -5.72
C ALA A 63 0.88 -5.88 -6.61
N SER A 64 2.18 -5.75 -6.87
CA SER A 64 2.78 -4.62 -7.60
C SER A 64 2.55 -3.25 -6.93
N ILE A 65 2.33 -3.23 -5.61
CA ILE A 65 2.19 -2.01 -4.81
C ILE A 65 3.45 -1.83 -3.96
N THR A 66 4.35 -0.96 -4.42
CA THR A 66 5.43 -0.46 -3.57
C THR A 66 4.90 0.71 -2.75
N LEU A 67 5.09 0.70 -1.43
CA LEU A 67 4.61 1.74 -0.50
C LEU A 67 5.33 3.10 -0.62
N ASN A 68 5.99 3.36 -1.74
CA ASN A 68 6.62 4.64 -2.05
C ASN A 68 6.02 5.23 -3.34
N LYS A 69 5.35 6.38 -3.18
CA LYS A 69 4.71 7.24 -4.18
C LYS A 69 3.57 6.60 -5.02
N ASN A 70 2.36 7.10 -4.76
CA ASN A 70 1.13 6.98 -5.58
C ASN A 70 0.23 5.75 -5.34
N SER A 71 0.34 5.08 -4.20
CA SER A 71 -0.56 3.98 -3.85
C SER A 71 -1.98 4.47 -3.55
N VAL A 72 -2.99 3.81 -4.11
CA VAL A 72 -4.42 4.13 -3.90
C VAL A 72 -4.88 3.54 -2.56
N PRO A 73 -5.57 4.32 -1.70
CA PRO A 73 -5.94 3.88 -0.36
C PRO A 73 -6.77 2.59 -0.33
N ASP A 74 -7.67 2.40 -1.30
CA ASP A 74 -8.49 1.18 -1.35
C ASP A 74 -7.64 -0.06 -1.70
N PHE A 75 -6.63 0.06 -2.56
CA PHE A 75 -5.68 -1.04 -2.83
C PHE A 75 -4.77 -1.36 -1.63
N ILE A 76 -4.35 -0.33 -0.89
CA ILE A 76 -3.62 -0.52 0.38
C ILE A 76 -4.50 -1.28 1.37
N HIS A 77 -5.77 -0.86 1.49
CA HIS A 77 -6.71 -1.50 2.40
C HIS A 77 -6.92 -2.97 2.05
N GLU A 78 -7.14 -3.27 0.78
CA GLU A 78 -7.29 -4.65 0.31
C GLU A 78 -6.05 -5.50 0.57
N GLY A 79 -4.84 -4.98 0.30
CA GLY A 79 -3.59 -5.67 0.62
C GLY A 79 -3.41 -5.94 2.13
N VAL A 80 -3.87 -5.02 2.99
CA VAL A 80 -3.91 -5.24 4.44
C VAL A 80 -4.91 -6.34 4.81
N GLN A 81 -6.09 -6.39 4.19
CA GLN A 81 -7.07 -7.47 4.43
C GLN A 81 -6.51 -8.84 4.03
N ILE A 82 -5.85 -8.93 2.87
CA ILE A 82 -5.17 -10.15 2.43
C ILE A 82 -4.07 -10.55 3.43
N THR A 83 -3.31 -9.58 3.95
CA THR A 83 -2.29 -9.85 4.97
C THR A 83 -2.91 -10.40 6.26
N LEU A 84 -4.04 -9.84 6.70
CA LEU A 84 -4.75 -10.30 7.90
C LEU A 84 -5.23 -11.75 7.72
N GLU A 85 -5.78 -12.08 6.56
CA GLU A 85 -6.24 -13.42 6.23
C GLU A 85 -5.06 -14.41 6.14
N ALA A 86 -3.99 -14.04 5.44
CA ALA A 86 -2.77 -14.85 5.35
C ALA A 86 -2.14 -15.12 6.73
N LYS A 87 -2.14 -14.11 7.62
CA LYS A 87 -1.65 -14.26 8.99
C LYS A 87 -2.48 -15.26 9.81
N ARG A 88 -3.79 -15.38 9.56
CA ARG A 88 -4.65 -16.36 10.25
C ARG A 88 -4.44 -17.79 9.75
N LEU A 89 -4.01 -17.94 8.49
CA LEU A 89 -3.80 -19.23 7.85
C LEU A 89 -2.40 -19.82 8.12
N VAL A 90 -1.39 -18.98 8.34
CA VAL A 90 -0.04 -19.46 8.61
C VAL A 90 0.08 -20.11 10.00
N SER A 91 0.64 -21.30 10.04
CA SER A 91 1.04 -21.99 11.27
C SER A 91 2.41 -21.48 11.73
N GLY A 92 2.42 -20.38 12.50
CA GLY A 92 3.65 -19.83 13.09
C GLY A 92 3.58 -18.33 13.37
N SER A 93 4.31 -17.87 14.38
CA SER A 93 4.33 -16.45 14.79
C SER A 93 5.50 -15.65 14.20
N LYS A 94 6.50 -16.32 13.60
CA LYS A 94 7.71 -15.67 13.07
C LYS A 94 7.47 -15.12 11.67
N LEU A 95 8.27 -14.12 11.29
CA LEU A 95 8.21 -13.55 9.94
C LEU A 95 8.66 -14.56 8.88
N GLN A 96 9.66 -15.38 9.19
CA GLN A 96 10.17 -16.40 8.26
C GLN A 96 9.11 -17.45 7.88
N ASP A 97 8.26 -17.85 8.83
CA ASP A 97 7.18 -18.81 8.58
C ASP A 97 6.15 -18.22 7.60
N PHE A 98 5.80 -16.95 7.82
CA PHE A 98 4.93 -16.20 6.90
C PHE A 98 5.55 -16.08 5.50
N MET A 99 6.84 -15.75 5.41
CA MET A 99 7.55 -15.64 4.12
C MET A 99 7.55 -16.96 3.36
N LYS A 100 7.77 -18.09 4.04
CA LYS A 100 7.70 -19.42 3.44
C LYS A 100 6.29 -19.76 2.99
N PHE A 101 5.28 -19.39 3.78
CA PHE A 101 3.89 -19.63 3.46
C PHE A 101 3.44 -18.89 2.20
N ILE A 102 3.72 -17.59 2.08
CA ILE A 102 3.32 -16.81 0.89
C ILE A 102 4.11 -17.18 -0.38
N ALA A 103 5.30 -17.76 -0.21
CA ALA A 103 6.11 -18.29 -1.32
C ALA A 103 5.76 -19.74 -1.68
N SER A 104 4.90 -20.40 -0.89
CA SER A 104 4.48 -21.77 -1.14
C SER A 104 3.52 -21.84 -2.31
N PRO A 105 3.57 -22.89 -3.15
CA PRO A 105 2.52 -23.20 -4.12
C PRO A 105 1.12 -23.35 -3.48
N ASP A 106 1.07 -23.71 -2.20
CA ASP A 106 -0.18 -23.90 -1.44
C ASP A 106 -0.79 -22.59 -0.91
N PHE A 107 -0.26 -21.42 -1.29
CA PHE A 107 -0.79 -20.14 -0.86
C PHE A 107 -2.17 -19.87 -1.48
N SER A 108 -3.22 -20.23 -0.73
CA SER A 108 -4.61 -20.19 -1.16
C SER A 108 -5.17 -18.80 -1.49
N LEU A 109 -4.46 -17.72 -1.13
CA LEU A 109 -4.87 -16.35 -1.42
C LEU A 109 -4.18 -15.76 -2.65
N MET A 110 -3.38 -16.56 -3.37
CA MET A 110 -2.64 -16.09 -4.55
C MET A 110 -3.56 -15.52 -5.64
N ASP A 111 -4.76 -16.08 -5.81
CA ASP A 111 -5.74 -15.55 -6.76
C ASP A 111 -6.20 -14.13 -6.40
N LYS A 112 -6.42 -13.85 -5.11
CA LYS A 112 -6.78 -12.49 -4.63
C LYS A 112 -5.63 -11.52 -4.86
N VAL A 113 -4.40 -11.93 -4.57
CA VAL A 113 -3.20 -11.11 -4.81
C VAL A 113 -3.02 -10.83 -6.30
N SER A 114 -3.24 -11.84 -7.15
CA SER A 114 -3.12 -11.70 -8.61
C SER A 114 -4.20 -10.80 -9.20
N ASP A 115 -5.44 -10.87 -8.69
CA ASP A 115 -6.50 -9.96 -9.10
C ASP A 115 -6.19 -8.50 -8.69
N LEU A 116 -5.74 -8.30 -7.44
CA LEU A 116 -5.32 -6.98 -6.96
C LEU A 116 -4.18 -6.43 -7.83
N ARG A 117 -3.17 -7.26 -8.11
CA ARG A 117 -2.06 -6.91 -9.01
C ARG A 117 -2.56 -6.45 -10.37
N ARG A 118 -3.46 -7.20 -11.00
CA ARG A 118 -4.02 -6.88 -12.30
C ARG A 118 -4.72 -5.52 -12.30
N ARG A 119 -5.51 -5.23 -11.26
CA ARG A 119 -6.20 -3.93 -11.12
C ARG A 119 -5.23 -2.77 -10.87
N VAL A 120 -4.18 -3.00 -10.09
CA VAL A 120 -3.11 -2.03 -9.86
C VAL A 120 -2.40 -1.72 -11.17
N GLU A 121 -1.96 -2.73 -11.91
CA GLU A 121 -1.27 -2.58 -13.20
C GLU A 121 -2.17 -1.82 -14.20
N ALA A 122 -3.43 -2.24 -14.35
CA ALA A 122 -4.40 -1.58 -15.23
C ALA A 122 -4.64 -0.11 -14.90
N LEU A 123 -4.57 0.28 -13.62
CA LEU A 123 -4.64 1.69 -13.22
C LEU A 123 -3.33 2.42 -13.56
N THR A 124 -2.19 1.84 -13.23
CA THR A 124 -0.87 2.51 -13.39
C THR A 124 -0.50 2.75 -14.85
N THR A 125 -0.89 1.86 -15.79
CA THR A 125 -0.64 2.03 -17.23
C THR A 125 -1.34 3.25 -17.84
N GLN A 126 -2.35 3.82 -17.16
CA GLN A 126 -3.06 5.02 -17.63
C GLN A 126 -2.26 6.31 -17.41
N PHE A 127 -1.21 6.26 -16.58
CA PHE A 127 -0.41 7.43 -16.25
C PHE A 127 0.89 7.45 -17.09
N PRO A 128 1.28 8.60 -17.65
CA PRO A 128 2.51 8.70 -18.43
C PRO A 128 3.72 8.47 -17.54
N ILE A 129 4.73 7.76 -18.07
CA ILE A 129 6.04 7.60 -17.44
C ILE A 129 6.88 8.81 -17.83
N PRO A 130 7.22 9.72 -16.92
CA PRO A 130 8.05 10.86 -17.28
C PRO A 130 9.49 10.40 -17.57
N GLY A 131 10.02 10.75 -18.73
CA GLY A 131 11.43 10.51 -19.08
C GLY A 131 11.71 9.28 -19.93
N VAL A 132 10.68 8.66 -20.52
CA VAL A 132 10.81 7.77 -21.69
C VAL A 132 10.35 8.45 -22.96
#